data_AF-A0A7W0GQA3-F1
#
_entry.id   AF-A0A7W0GQA3-F1
#
_cell.length_a   1.000
_cell.length_b   1.000
_cell.length_c   1.000
_cell.angle_alpha   90.00
_cell.angle_beta   90.00
_cell.angle_gamma   90.00
#
_symmetry.space_group_name_H-M   'P 1'
#
loop_
_entity.id
_entity.type
_entity.pdbx_description
1 polymer ?
#
loop_
_entity_poly.entity_id
_entity_poly.type
_entity_poly.pdbx_seq_one_letter_code
_entity_poly.pdbx_strand_id
1 'polypeptide(L)'
;MENLFLMVGGNIITSDLVPASSQCTCTAGGPICEGGVMIANLRINGVFIPISGVNQTINLPGGGFVIINEQIRTGSGSSASITVNGVHVFIPAEADVILASASSDITCGTTQ
;
A
#
# COMPACT_ATOMS: atom_id res chain seq x y z
N MET A 1 -17.69 -4.42 7.58
CA MET A 1 -16.53 -3.62 8.05
C MET A 1 -15.49 -4.65 8.45
N GLU A 2 -14.36 -4.69 7.74
CA GLU A 2 -13.34 -5.72 7.95
C GLU A 2 -12.28 -5.19 8.91
N ASN A 3 -12.24 -5.77 10.10
CA ASN A 3 -11.20 -5.46 11.07
C ASN A 3 -9.96 -6.31 10.74
N LEU A 4 -8.80 -5.67 10.70
CA LEU A 4 -7.51 -6.31 10.60
C LEU A 4 -6.99 -6.69 11.98
N PHE A 5 -6.61 -7.96 12.12
CA PHE A 5 -5.78 -8.45 13.21
C PHE A 5 -4.71 -9.38 12.65
N LEU A 6 -3.44 -8.99 12.74
CA LEU A 6 -2.30 -9.76 12.27
C LEU A 6 -1.28 -9.89 13.39
N MET A 7 -0.77 -11.11 13.59
CA MET A 7 0.32 -11.38 14.51
C MET A 7 1.45 -12.05 13.73
N VAL A 8 2.62 -11.39 13.65
CA VAL A 8 3.74 -11.83 12.81
C VAL A 8 5.07 -11.37 13.42
N GLY A 9 6.06 -12.27 13.49
CA GLY A 9 7.37 -12.05 14.12
C GLY A 9 7.31 -11.36 15.49
N GLY A 10 6.40 -11.81 16.36
CA GLY A 10 6.19 -11.25 17.70
C GLY A 10 5.53 -9.87 17.75
N ASN A 11 5.14 -9.31 16.60
CA ASN A 11 4.46 -8.02 16.50
C ASN A 11 2.95 -8.23 16.27
N ILE A 12 2.14 -7.33 16.83
CA ILE A 12 0.68 -7.29 16.66
C ILE A 12 0.32 -6.03 15.86
N ILE A 13 -0.38 -6.21 14.75
CA ILE A 13 -0.81 -5.15 13.85
C ILE A 13 -2.33 -5.21 13.75
N THR A 14 -3.00 -4.12 14.11
CA THR A 14 -4.46 -4.03 14.09
C THR A 14 -4.95 -2.76 13.41
N SER A 15 -6.12 -2.83 12.80
CA SER A 15 -6.81 -1.68 12.22
C SER A 15 -8.29 -2.00 12.03
N ASP A 16 -9.15 -1.00 12.06
CA ASP A 16 -10.60 -1.20 11.87
C ASP A 16 -10.99 -1.22 10.39
N LEU A 17 -10.14 -0.67 9.53
CA LEU A 17 -10.39 -0.54 8.10
C LEU A 17 -9.07 -0.32 7.38
N VAL A 18 -8.82 -1.06 6.30
CA VAL A 18 -7.63 -0.94 5.46
C VAL A 18 -7.96 -1.09 3.97
N PRO A 19 -8.83 -0.31 3.32
CA PRO A 19 -9.11 -0.43 1.90
C PRO A 19 -7.98 0.26 1.13
N ALA A 20 -7.58 -0.35 0.02
CA ALA A 20 -6.71 0.27 -0.98
C ALA A 20 -7.50 0.52 -2.26
N SER A 21 -7.14 1.59 -2.96
CA SER A 21 -7.70 1.94 -4.27
C SER A 21 -6.58 2.34 -5.21
N SER A 22 -6.70 1.93 -6.46
CA SER A 22 -5.85 2.35 -7.56
C SER A 22 -6.70 2.70 -8.77
N GLN A 23 -6.23 3.66 -9.57
CA GLN A 23 -6.85 4.03 -10.82
C GLN A 23 -5.78 4.53 -11.79
N CYS A 24 -5.90 4.14 -13.05
CA CYS A 24 -5.12 4.71 -14.14
C CYS A 24 -6.04 5.27 -15.23
N THR A 25 -5.66 6.38 -15.84
CA THR A 25 -6.43 7.06 -16.89
C THR A 25 -5.52 7.60 -17.99
N CYS A 26 -6.01 7.61 -19.23
CA CYS A 26 -5.31 8.27 -20.34
C CYS A 26 -5.69 9.74 -20.39
N THR A 27 -4.69 10.61 -20.41
CA THR A 27 -4.86 12.05 -20.63
C THR A 27 -4.16 12.47 -21.92
N ALA A 28 -4.38 13.71 -22.36
CA ALA A 28 -3.63 14.28 -23.48
C ALA A 28 -2.10 14.29 -23.25
N GLY A 29 -1.66 14.29 -21.99
CA GLY A 29 -0.25 14.23 -21.61
C GLY A 29 0.30 12.81 -21.44
N GLY A 30 -0.51 11.77 -21.69
CA GLY A 30 -0.16 10.37 -21.47
C GLY A 30 -0.90 9.72 -20.29
N PRO A 31 -0.50 8.49 -19.90
CA PRO A 31 -1.14 7.78 -18.81
C PRO A 31 -0.82 8.41 -17.44
N ILE A 32 -1.84 8.56 -16.60
CA ILE A 32 -1.72 9.01 -15.21
C ILE A 32 -2.32 7.96 -14.29
N CYS A 33 -1.61 7.58 -13.24
CA CYS A 33 -2.06 6.63 -12.24
C CYS A 33 -2.06 7.22 -10.83
N GLU A 34 -3.20 7.08 -10.16
CA GLU A 34 -3.47 7.54 -8.80
C GLU A 34 -3.76 6.36 -7.89
N GLY A 35 -3.47 6.55 -6.60
CA GLY A 35 -3.60 5.50 -5.61
C GLY A 35 -3.74 6.08 -4.22
N GLY A 36 -4.40 5.33 -3.35
CA GLY A 36 -4.67 5.77 -2.00
C GLY A 36 -5.20 4.65 -1.11
N VAL A 37 -5.22 4.93 0.19
CA VAL A 37 -5.71 4.02 1.22
C VAL A 37 -6.57 4.78 2.21
N MET A 38 -7.52 4.09 2.84
CA MET A 38 -8.33 4.64 3.92
C MET A 38 -8.12 3.84 5.21
N ILE A 39 -7.06 4.14 5.94
CA ILE A 39 -6.71 3.35 7.13
C ILE A 39 -7.27 3.98 8.40
N ALA A 40 -8.07 3.23 9.16
CA ALA A 40 -8.66 3.68 10.42
C ALA A 40 -8.06 2.95 11.62
N ASN A 41 -7.71 3.70 12.67
CA ASN A 41 -7.23 3.17 13.95
C ASN A 41 -6.07 2.16 13.84
N LEU A 42 -5.13 2.39 12.91
CA LEU A 42 -3.93 1.55 12.80
C LEU A 42 -3.13 1.59 14.09
N ARG A 43 -2.84 0.40 14.62
CA ARG A 43 -1.98 0.23 15.79
C ARG A 43 -0.94 -0.84 15.51
N ILE A 44 0.28 -0.58 15.97
CA ILE A 44 1.39 -1.54 15.98
C ILE A 44 1.80 -1.72 17.43
N ASN A 45 1.73 -2.94 17.94
CA ASN A 45 1.99 -3.29 19.34
C ASN A 45 1.22 -2.39 20.34
N GLY A 46 -0.03 -2.06 20.00
CA GLY A 46 -0.93 -1.21 20.79
C GLY A 46 -0.72 0.30 20.62
N VAL A 47 0.37 0.74 19.99
CA VAL A 47 0.67 2.15 19.74
C VAL A 47 -0.04 2.63 18.48
N PHE A 48 -0.77 3.74 18.58
CA PHE A 48 -1.44 4.36 17.44
C PHE A 48 -0.42 4.93 16.46
N ILE A 49 -0.60 4.63 15.17
CA ILE A 49 0.26 5.12 14.10
C ILE A 49 -0.55 6.09 13.22
N PRO A 50 -0.24 7.40 13.24
CA PRO A 50 -0.86 8.34 12.31
C PRO A 50 -0.35 8.08 10.89
N ILE A 51 -1.26 8.15 9.92
CA ILE A 51 -0.92 8.06 8.50
C ILE A 51 -0.42 9.42 8.03
N SER A 52 0.84 9.50 7.59
CA SER A 52 1.50 10.76 7.24
C SER A 52 1.78 10.94 5.74
N GLY A 53 1.61 9.90 4.92
CA GLY A 53 1.88 9.98 3.49
C GLY A 53 1.85 8.63 2.77
N VAL A 54 2.49 8.59 1.59
CA VAL A 54 2.72 7.37 0.81
C VAL A 54 4.06 6.74 1.23
N ASN A 55 4.16 5.41 1.15
CA ASN A 55 5.37 4.65 1.47
C ASN A 55 5.91 4.97 2.89
N GLN A 56 5.02 5.13 3.87
CA GLN A 56 5.42 5.41 5.26
C GLN A 56 5.95 4.14 5.90
N THR A 57 7.23 4.12 6.27
CA THR A 57 7.87 2.95 6.88
C THR A 57 7.94 3.07 8.40
N ILE A 58 7.52 2.03 9.10
CA ILE A 58 7.66 1.86 10.55
C ILE A 58 8.54 0.65 10.82
N ASN A 59 9.67 0.85 11.48
CA ASN A 59 10.55 -0.26 11.88
C ASN A 59 9.94 -1.04 13.05
N LEU A 60 10.04 -2.36 13.01
CA LEU A 60 9.51 -3.23 14.04
C LEU A 60 10.58 -3.64 15.06
N PRO A 61 10.22 -3.77 16.36
CA PRO A 61 11.04 -4.47 17.33
C PRO A 61 11.36 -5.89 16.86
N GLY A 62 12.60 -6.33 17.07
CA GLY A 62 13.07 -7.65 16.62
C GLY A 62 13.55 -7.70 15.16
N GLY A 63 13.35 -6.63 14.39
CA GLY A 63 13.77 -6.53 13.00
C GLY A 63 12.58 -6.53 12.03
N GLY A 64 12.86 -6.15 10.78
CA GLY A 64 11.82 -5.95 9.77
C GLY A 64 11.10 -4.60 9.90
N PHE A 65 10.08 -4.43 9.08
CA PHE A 65 9.35 -3.17 8.95
C PHE A 65 7.92 -3.38 8.45
N VAL A 66 7.09 -2.35 8.66
CA VAL A 66 5.78 -2.20 8.04
C VAL A 66 5.82 -1.00 7.12
N ILE A 67 5.43 -1.15 5.86
CA ILE A 67 5.17 -0.06 4.92
C ILE A 67 3.68 0.17 4.86
N ILE A 68 3.26 1.41 5.15
CA ILE A 68 1.88 1.84 5.14
C ILE A 68 1.64 2.70 3.90
N ASN A 69 0.50 2.49 3.23
CA ASN A 69 0.18 3.16 1.98
C ASN A 69 1.32 3.01 0.96
N GLU A 70 1.78 1.78 0.78
CA GLU A 70 2.84 1.48 -0.17
C GLU A 70 2.29 1.66 -1.58
N GLN A 71 2.94 2.49 -2.39
CA GLN A 71 2.56 2.75 -3.77
C GLN A 71 3.75 2.49 -4.67
N ILE A 72 3.67 1.40 -5.42
CA ILE A 72 4.65 0.98 -6.40
C ILE A 72 4.13 1.41 -7.76
N ARG A 73 4.78 2.42 -8.35
CA ARG A 73 4.44 2.92 -9.69
C ARG A 73 5.47 2.46 -10.69
N THR A 74 5.01 2.03 -11.86
CA THR A 74 5.87 1.81 -13.02
C THR A 74 5.28 2.50 -14.24
N GLY A 75 6.10 2.83 -15.22
CA GLY A 75 5.60 3.41 -16.46
C GLY A 75 6.71 3.67 -17.46
N SER A 76 6.39 3.46 -18.73
CA SER A 76 7.28 3.75 -19.85
C SER A 76 6.45 4.08 -21.10
N GLY A 77 6.85 5.14 -21.82
CA GLY A 77 6.16 5.59 -23.02
C GLY A 77 4.66 5.86 -22.76
N SER A 78 3.80 5.10 -23.43
CA SER A 78 2.35 5.23 -23.31
C SER A 78 1.71 4.28 -22.29
N SER A 79 2.52 3.55 -21.51
CA SER A 79 2.05 2.62 -20.49
C SER A 79 2.40 3.10 -19.07
N ALA A 80 1.49 2.91 -18.12
CA ALA A 80 1.75 3.13 -16.70
C ALA A 80 0.97 2.12 -15.86
N SER A 81 1.48 1.85 -14.66
CA SER A 81 0.81 1.04 -13.66
C SER A 81 1.08 1.55 -12.25
N ILE A 82 0.18 1.15 -11.35
CA ILE A 82 0.30 1.38 -9.93
C ILE A 82 -0.24 0.17 -9.18
N THR A 83 0.53 -0.28 -8.19
CA THR A 83 0.06 -1.18 -7.14
C THR A 83 0.07 -0.42 -5.83
N VAL A 84 -1.06 -0.45 -5.12
CA VAL A 84 -1.24 0.16 -3.81
C VAL A 84 -1.47 -0.94 -2.80
N ASN A 85 -0.62 -1.03 -1.78
CA ASN A 85 -0.80 -1.91 -0.64
C ASN A 85 -1.13 -1.08 0.60
N GLY A 86 -2.21 -1.44 1.29
CA GLY A 86 -2.64 -0.81 2.54
C GLY A 86 -1.56 -0.94 3.62
N VAL A 87 -1.22 -2.18 3.92
CA VAL A 87 -0.20 -2.54 4.92
C VAL A 87 0.65 -3.66 4.33
N HIS A 88 1.95 -3.42 4.18
CA HIS A 88 2.94 -4.41 3.79
C HIS A 88 3.89 -4.66 4.96
N VAL A 89 3.89 -5.87 5.51
CA VAL A 89 4.73 -6.27 6.63
C VAL A 89 5.82 -7.19 6.13
N PHE A 90 7.07 -6.80 6.37
CA PHE A 90 8.23 -7.60 6.00
C PHE A 90 9.08 -7.89 7.23
N ILE A 91 9.27 -9.17 7.52
CA ILE A 91 10.16 -9.66 8.58
C ILE A 91 11.19 -10.59 7.92
N PRO A 92 12.47 -10.19 7.89
CA PRO A 92 13.52 -10.95 7.21
C PRO A 92 13.54 -12.42 7.65
N ALA A 93 13.57 -13.33 6.67
CA ALA A 93 13.60 -14.78 6.88
C ALA A 93 12.37 -15.39 7.60
N GLU A 94 11.36 -14.59 7.94
CA GLU A 94 10.15 -15.06 8.63
C GLU A 94 8.88 -14.87 7.79
N ALA A 95 8.63 -13.65 7.29
CA ALA A 95 7.36 -13.35 6.64
C ALA A 95 7.43 -12.14 5.69
N ASP A 96 6.61 -12.20 4.65
CA ASP A 96 6.27 -11.09 3.76
C ASP A 96 4.74 -11.14 3.55
N VAL A 97 4.04 -10.15 4.10
CA VAL A 97 2.57 -10.13 4.17
C VAL A 97 2.06 -8.81 3.62
N ILE A 98 1.23 -8.90 2.58
CA ILE A 98 0.55 -7.76 1.97
C ILE A 98 -0.95 -7.84 2.27
N LEU A 99 -1.48 -6.75 2.81
CA LEU A 99 -2.89 -6.59 3.13
C LEU A 99 -3.48 -5.42 2.35
N ALA A 100 -4.66 -5.67 1.79
CA ALA A 100 -5.40 -4.75 0.95
C ALA A 100 -4.57 -4.20 -0.21
N SER A 101 -4.45 -5.02 -1.25
CA SER A 101 -3.77 -4.66 -2.48
C SER A 101 -4.79 -4.24 -3.55
N ALA A 102 -4.50 -3.16 -4.25
CA ALA A 102 -5.23 -2.72 -5.43
C ALA A 102 -4.23 -2.38 -6.53
N SER A 103 -4.39 -2.96 -7.71
CA SER A 103 -3.53 -2.67 -8.87
C SER A 103 -4.34 -2.09 -10.02
N SER A 104 -3.73 -1.18 -10.76
CA SER A 104 -4.26 -0.62 -11.99
C SER A 104 -3.14 -0.45 -13.00
N ASP A 105 -3.43 -0.76 -14.24
CA ASP A 105 -2.50 -0.70 -15.36
C ASP A 105 -3.23 -0.08 -16.55
N ILE A 106 -2.52 0.70 -17.36
CA ILE A 106 -3.07 1.29 -18.57
C ILE A 106 -2.01 1.40 -19.65
N THR A 107 -2.46 1.28 -20.91
CA THR A 107 -1.68 1.62 -22.09
C THR A 107 -2.51 2.52 -22.99
N CYS A 108 -2.03 3.73 -23.24
CA CYS A 108 -2.70 4.71 -24.09
C CYS A 108 -2.27 4.52 -25.55
N GLY A 109 -3.25 4.51 -26.46
CA GLY A 109 -2.97 4.60 -27.90
C GLY A 109 -2.50 6.02 -28.28
N THR A 110 -1.80 6.15 -29.40
CA THR A 110 -1.34 7.44 -29.95
C THR A 110 -2.44 8.27 -30.62
N THR A 111 -3.69 8.17 -30.18
CA THR A 111 -4.79 8.93 -30.80
C THR A 111 -5.75 9.46 -29.74
N GLN A 112 -5.61 10.76 -29.46
CA GLN A 112 -6.71 11.63 -29.05
C GLN A 112 -6.70 12.85 -29.97
#